data_AF-A0A377M4K2-F1
#
_entry.id   AF-A0A377M4K2-F1
#
_cell.length_a   1.000
_cell.length_b   1.000
_cell.length_c   1.000
_cell.angle_alpha   90.00
_cell.angle_beta   90.00
_cell.angle_gamma   90.00
#
_symmetry.space_group_name_H-M   'P 1'
#
loop_
_entity.id
_entity.type
_entity.pdbx_description
1 polymer ?
#
loop_
_entity_poly.entity_id
_entity_poly.type
_entity_poly.pdbx_seq_one_letter_code
_entity_poly.pdbx_strand_id
1 'polypeptide(L)'
;MPPEKPSAARCRRKDLKQVRQSLREQKLMPLTITETRENAASAKAKTGARLSVPVLSMFTRQLSTLVNASLPLESALKAISKQTEDKKLAAMVTEIREKVVEGHTLFDAFSQFPRTFDKLYCTLVMAGEKTGHLGDVLEKLAEYNEQRQKMKSKLTQAMVYPITLTVVAVAVISILLVAVVPQVIEQFVHMKQQLPITTRTLIAVSDFLQAYGIYIAGGCSAQSWALRRG
;
A
#
# COMPACT_ATOMS: atom_id res chain seq x y z
N MET A 1 23.44 -21.97 -46.92
CA MET A 1 23.42 -20.49 -46.94
C MET A 1 22.15 -20.04 -46.20
N PRO A 2 22.23 -19.72 -44.90
CA PRO A 2 21.04 -19.33 -44.13
C PRO A 2 20.64 -17.87 -44.41
N PRO A 3 19.34 -17.54 -44.44
CA PRO A 3 18.85 -16.21 -44.80
C PRO A 3 19.13 -15.17 -43.71
N GLU A 4 19.51 -13.96 -44.16
CA GLU A 4 19.84 -12.78 -43.36
C GLU A 4 18.71 -12.35 -42.39
N LYS A 5 19.12 -11.96 -41.18
CA LYS A 5 18.25 -11.41 -40.14
C LYS A 5 17.88 -9.95 -40.47
N PRO A 6 16.62 -9.52 -40.28
CA PRO A 6 16.24 -8.13 -40.54
C PRO A 6 16.79 -7.18 -39.47
N SER A 7 17.53 -6.16 -39.94
CA SER A 7 18.11 -5.08 -39.13
C SER A 7 17.03 -4.10 -38.66
N ALA A 8 16.81 -4.02 -37.35
CA ALA A 8 15.83 -3.12 -36.73
C ALA A 8 16.47 -1.76 -36.38
N ALA A 9 16.32 -0.78 -37.27
CA ALA A 9 16.71 0.61 -37.01
C ALA A 9 15.68 1.31 -36.11
N ARG A 10 16.09 1.73 -34.92
CA ARG A 10 15.28 2.54 -33.98
C ARG A 10 15.51 4.02 -34.26
N CYS A 11 14.53 4.72 -34.82
CA CYS A 11 14.59 6.15 -35.04
C CYS A 11 13.62 6.86 -34.09
N ARG A 12 14.15 7.70 -33.19
CA ARG A 12 13.41 8.46 -32.18
C ARG A 12 13.08 9.84 -32.75
N ARG A 13 11.79 10.19 -32.83
CA ARG A 13 11.27 11.52 -33.20
C ARG A 13 11.86 12.11 -34.49
N LYS A 14 11.24 11.82 -35.63
CA LYS A 14 10.79 12.81 -36.63
C LYS A 14 10.07 12.13 -37.80
N ASP A 15 8.96 12.75 -38.17
CA ASP A 15 8.11 12.60 -39.35
C ASP A 15 8.23 11.28 -40.16
N LEU A 16 7.14 10.52 -40.26
CA LEU A 16 7.02 9.27 -41.05
C LEU A 16 7.59 9.38 -42.47
N LYS A 17 7.60 10.59 -43.03
CA LYS A 17 8.21 10.91 -44.34
C LYS A 17 9.73 10.79 -44.35
N GLN A 18 10.43 11.26 -43.32
CA GLN A 18 11.90 11.21 -43.23
C GLN A 18 12.41 9.78 -43.04
N VAL A 19 11.70 8.96 -42.26
CA VAL A 19 12.04 7.54 -42.05
C VAL A 19 11.86 6.73 -43.34
N ARG A 20 10.84 7.04 -44.15
CA ARG A 20 10.65 6.40 -45.46
C ARG A 20 11.74 6.79 -46.47
N GLN A 21 12.22 8.02 -46.41
CA GLN A 21 13.24 8.52 -47.33
C GLN A 21 14.62 7.91 -47.02
N SER A 22 15.00 7.82 -45.73
CA SER A 22 16.26 7.17 -45.32
C SER A 22 16.26 5.65 -45.55
N LEU A 23 15.11 4.97 -45.41
CA LEU A 23 14.99 3.54 -45.75
C LEU A 23 15.06 3.28 -47.27
N ARG A 24 14.57 4.22 -48.10
CA ARG A 24 14.71 4.16 -49.57
C ARG A 24 16.16 4.31 -50.01
N GLU A 25 16.91 5.22 -49.39
CA GLU A 25 18.35 5.38 -49.66
C GLU A 25 19.14 4.12 -49.31
N GLN A 26 18.70 3.36 -48.30
CA GLN A 26 19.30 2.09 -47.90
C GLN A 26 18.78 0.87 -48.69
N LYS A 27 17.97 1.06 -49.74
CA LYS A 27 17.36 -0.01 -50.56
C LYS A 27 16.53 -1.04 -49.76
N LEU A 28 16.00 -0.67 -48.60
CA LEU A 28 15.16 -1.56 -47.77
C LEU A 28 13.69 -1.16 -47.92
N MET A 29 12.83 -2.10 -48.35
CA MET A 29 11.38 -1.88 -48.39
C MET A 29 10.75 -2.27 -47.04
N PRO A 30 10.09 -1.33 -46.33
CA PRO A 30 9.43 -1.65 -45.08
C PRO A 30 8.16 -2.47 -45.33
N LEU A 31 8.15 -3.73 -44.87
CA LEU A 31 6.98 -4.62 -44.98
C LEU A 31 5.93 -4.35 -43.87
N THR A 32 6.32 -3.76 -42.74
CA THR A 32 5.38 -3.33 -41.68
C THR A 32 5.99 -2.20 -40.86
N ILE A 33 5.28 -1.07 -40.72
CA ILE A 33 5.65 0.01 -39.79
C ILE A 33 4.70 -0.08 -38.61
N THR A 34 5.11 -0.82 -37.59
CA THR A 34 4.36 -0.89 -36.33
C THR A 34 4.87 0.23 -35.44
N GLU A 35 4.04 1.25 -35.20
CA GLU A 35 4.31 2.21 -34.14
C GLU A 35 4.35 1.45 -32.80
N THR A 36 5.52 1.31 -32.20
CA THR A 36 5.62 0.89 -30.80
C THR A 36 5.04 2.03 -29.98
N ARG A 37 3.72 2.05 -29.81
CA ARG A 37 3.09 2.86 -28.77
C ARG A 37 3.76 2.48 -27.46
N GLU A 38 4.49 3.43 -26.90
CA GLU A 38 5.13 3.41 -25.58
C GLU A 38 4.11 3.28 -24.43
N ASN A 39 2.91 2.75 -24.70
CA ASN A 39 1.85 2.53 -23.73
C ASN A 39 2.06 1.25 -22.93
N ALA A 40 2.99 0.36 -23.32
CA ALA A 40 3.27 -0.86 -22.55
C ALA A 40 4.12 -0.59 -21.29
N ALA A 41 4.98 0.43 -21.29
CA ALA A 41 5.73 0.84 -20.10
C ALA A 41 4.87 1.69 -19.15
N SER A 42 3.99 2.53 -19.70
CA SER A 42 3.10 3.39 -18.91
C SER A 42 1.84 2.68 -18.39
N ALA A 43 1.47 1.51 -18.94
CA ALA A 43 0.32 0.73 -18.46
C ALA A 43 0.58 -0.03 -17.14
N LYS A 44 1.84 -0.23 -16.73
CA LYS A 44 2.17 -0.96 -15.48
C LYS A 44 2.06 -0.08 -14.22
N ALA A 45 2.08 1.25 -14.38
CA ALA A 45 1.99 2.22 -13.29
C ALA A 45 0.57 2.40 -12.71
N LYS A 46 -0.47 1.86 -13.37
CA LYS A 46 -1.86 1.98 -12.88
C LYS A 46 -2.22 1.04 -11.72
N THR A 47 -1.31 0.16 -11.30
CA THR A 47 -1.51 -0.67 -10.10
C THR A 47 -0.89 0.03 -8.89
N GLY A 48 -1.52 1.13 -8.47
CA GLY A 48 -1.03 2.02 -7.42
C GLY A 48 -0.72 1.28 -6.12
N ALA A 49 0.58 1.11 -5.86
CA ALA A 49 1.09 0.67 -4.59
C ALA A 49 0.86 1.79 -3.57
N ARG A 50 -0.01 1.52 -2.59
CA ARG A 50 -0.19 2.42 -1.44
C ARG A 50 0.99 2.23 -0.50
N LEU A 51 1.69 3.32 -0.18
CA LEU A 51 2.70 3.29 0.87
C LEU A 51 2.03 3.18 2.25
N SER A 52 2.73 2.55 3.20
CA SER A 52 2.29 2.59 4.59
C SER A 52 2.43 4.02 5.12
N VAL A 53 1.56 4.38 6.07
CA VAL A 53 1.58 5.70 6.73
C VAL A 53 2.96 6.04 7.32
N PRO A 54 3.68 5.14 8.02
CA PRO A 54 5.01 5.47 8.54
C PRO A 54 6.04 5.73 7.44
N VAL A 55 6.00 4.95 6.34
CA VAL A 55 6.93 5.13 5.21
C VAL A 55 6.70 6.46 4.51
N LEU A 56 5.44 6.86 4.27
CA LEU A 56 5.10 8.16 3.70
C LEU A 56 5.52 9.32 4.62
N SER A 57 5.34 9.16 5.93
CA SER A 57 5.76 10.14 6.93
C SER A 57 7.27 10.36 6.92
N MET A 58 8.04 9.26 6.92
CA MET A 58 9.50 9.31 6.85
C MET A 58 10.00 9.91 5.54
N PHE A 59 9.41 9.49 4.41
CA PHE A 59 9.72 10.06 3.09
C PHE A 59 9.52 11.58 3.06
N THR A 60 8.37 12.05 3.53
CA THR A 60 8.04 13.49 3.53
C THR A 60 8.99 14.27 4.44
N ARG A 61 9.33 13.70 5.62
CA ARG A 61 10.31 14.29 6.54
C ARG A 61 11.69 14.41 5.92
N GLN A 62 12.20 13.34 5.31
CA GLN A 62 13.52 13.34 4.66
C GLN A 62 13.56 14.33 3.49
N LEU A 63 12.50 14.37 2.68
CA LEU A 63 12.41 15.31 1.58
C LEU A 63 12.38 16.76 2.08
N SER A 64 11.58 17.06 3.12
CA SER A 64 11.58 18.38 3.78
C SER A 64 12.98 18.79 4.22
N THR A 65 13.67 17.92 4.98
CA THR A 65 15.02 18.21 5.50
C THR A 65 16.02 18.51 4.38
N LEU A 66 16.02 17.71 3.31
CA LEU A 66 16.96 17.90 2.21
C LEU A 66 16.64 19.16 1.38
N VAL A 67 15.35 19.44 1.14
CA VAL A 67 14.93 20.65 0.42
C VAL A 67 15.22 21.91 1.24
N ASN A 68 14.98 21.89 2.56
CA ASN A 68 15.32 22.99 3.47
C ASN A 68 16.84 23.19 3.59
N ALA A 69 17.64 22.14 3.42
CA ALA A 69 19.09 22.23 3.29
C ALA A 69 19.55 22.77 1.91
N SER A 70 18.62 23.30 1.09
CA SER A 70 18.89 23.84 -0.25
C SER A 70 19.49 22.82 -1.23
N LEU A 71 19.28 21.53 -0.98
CA LEU A 71 19.71 20.50 -1.92
C LEU A 71 18.78 20.52 -3.14
N PRO A 72 19.32 20.43 -4.38
CA PRO A 72 18.48 20.31 -5.57
C PRO A 72 17.49 19.15 -5.45
N LEU A 73 16.24 19.40 -5.81
CA LEU A 73 15.14 18.43 -5.66
C LEU A 73 15.44 17.07 -6.31
N GLU A 74 16.06 17.09 -7.49
CA GLU A 74 16.53 15.89 -8.20
C GLU A 74 17.50 15.05 -7.34
N SER A 75 18.45 15.73 -6.70
CA SER A 75 19.50 15.09 -5.89
C SER A 75 18.94 14.61 -4.54
N ALA A 76 17.98 15.35 -3.97
CA ALA A 76 17.26 14.93 -2.78
C ALA A 76 16.45 13.64 -3.03
N LEU A 77 15.67 13.60 -4.11
CA LEU A 77 14.92 12.40 -4.51
C LEU A 77 15.86 11.22 -4.80
N LYS A 78 17.00 11.47 -5.46
CA LYS A 78 18.03 10.44 -5.71
C LYS A 78 18.59 9.87 -4.40
N ALA A 79 18.93 10.73 -3.44
CA ALA A 79 19.45 10.29 -2.14
C ALA A 79 18.43 9.40 -1.41
N ILE A 80 17.17 9.84 -1.34
CA ILE A 80 16.09 9.08 -0.70
C ILE A 80 15.86 7.73 -1.39
N SER A 81 15.81 7.70 -2.73
CA SER A 81 15.60 6.46 -3.49
C SER A 81 16.69 5.41 -3.25
N LYS A 82 17.93 5.86 -2.99
CA LYS A 82 19.07 4.98 -2.69
C LYS A 82 19.15 4.55 -1.23
N GLN A 83 18.67 5.39 -0.32
CA GLN A 83 18.76 5.15 1.13
C GLN A 83 17.61 4.29 1.64
N THR A 84 16.46 4.25 0.97
CA THR A 84 15.31 3.50 1.44
C THR A 84 15.48 1.98 1.29
N GLU A 85 15.08 1.24 2.31
CA GLU A 85 15.00 -0.22 2.28
C GLU A 85 13.70 -0.72 1.62
N ASP A 86 12.68 0.14 1.54
CA ASP A 86 11.39 -0.22 0.94
C ASP A 86 11.49 -0.13 -0.59
N LYS A 87 11.50 -1.30 -1.24
CA LYS A 87 11.57 -1.42 -2.70
C LYS A 87 10.43 -0.69 -3.42
N LYS A 88 9.24 -0.60 -2.82
CA LYS A 88 8.09 0.12 -3.40
C LYS A 88 8.32 1.62 -3.34
N LEU A 89 8.84 2.14 -2.22
CA LEU A 89 9.20 3.54 -2.10
C LEU A 89 10.35 3.88 -3.07
N ALA A 90 11.40 3.05 -3.14
CA ALA A 90 12.52 3.26 -4.06
C ALA A 90 12.06 3.40 -5.51
N ALA A 91 11.22 2.48 -5.98
CA ALA A 91 10.67 2.51 -7.34
C ALA A 91 9.81 3.77 -7.58
N MET A 92 8.92 4.10 -6.65
CA MET A 92 8.04 5.27 -6.75
C MET A 92 8.84 6.58 -6.79
N VAL A 93 9.83 6.74 -5.90
CA VAL A 93 10.67 7.95 -5.85
C VAL A 93 11.56 8.06 -7.09
N THR A 94 12.00 6.94 -7.65
CA THR A 94 12.76 6.93 -8.91
C THR A 94 11.91 7.46 -10.07
N GLU A 95 10.66 6.99 -10.19
CA GLU A 95 9.71 7.46 -11.21
C GLU A 95 9.35 8.94 -11.02
N ILE A 96 9.15 9.39 -9.78
CA ILE A 96 8.94 10.81 -9.45
C ILE A 96 10.16 11.64 -9.87
N ARG A 97 11.37 11.18 -9.55
CA ARG A 97 12.61 11.87 -9.92
C ARG A 97 12.75 11.98 -11.43
N GLU A 98 12.47 10.91 -12.18
CA GLU A 98 12.52 10.94 -13.65
C GLU A 98 11.61 12.04 -14.21
N LYS A 99 10.39 12.18 -13.69
CA LYS A 99 9.45 13.24 -14.09
C LYS A 99 9.97 14.64 -13.78
N VAL A 100 10.56 14.84 -12.60
CA VAL A 100 11.16 16.13 -12.23
C VAL A 100 12.36 16.46 -13.13
N VAL A 101 13.18 15.47 -13.48
CA VAL A 101 14.31 15.63 -14.42
C VAL A 101 13.84 15.94 -15.83
N GLU A 102 12.69 15.39 -16.24
CA GLU A 102 12.01 15.73 -17.51
C GLU A 102 11.43 17.17 -17.53
N GLY A 103 11.45 17.88 -16.39
CA GLY A 103 10.96 19.25 -16.26
C GLY A 103 9.49 19.33 -15.86
N HIS A 104 8.85 18.22 -15.46
CA HIS A 104 7.52 18.25 -14.89
C HIS A 104 7.53 18.83 -13.47
N THR A 105 6.40 19.44 -13.08
CA THR A 105 6.23 19.94 -11.72
C THR A 105 6.16 18.78 -10.72
N LEU A 106 6.48 19.07 -9.46
CA LEU A 106 6.37 18.08 -8.39
C LEU A 106 4.90 17.67 -8.16
N PHE A 107 3.96 18.59 -8.43
CA PHE A 107 2.53 18.28 -8.48
C PHE A 107 2.20 17.20 -9.51
N ASP A 108 2.70 17.31 -10.75
CA ASP A 108 2.44 16.34 -11.81
C ASP A 108 3.07 14.97 -11.48
N ALA A 109 4.25 14.99 -10.86
CA ALA A 109 4.95 13.77 -10.44
C ALA A 109 4.19 13.04 -9.31
N PHE A 110 3.74 13.76 -8.27
CA PHE A 110 2.99 13.15 -7.16
C PHE A 110 1.57 12.74 -7.55
N SER A 111 0.91 13.48 -8.45
CA SER A 111 -0.45 13.18 -8.90
C SER A 111 -0.59 11.85 -9.65
N GLN A 112 0.53 11.27 -10.12
CA GLN A 112 0.56 9.91 -10.69
C GLN A 112 0.30 8.82 -9.65
N PHE A 113 0.47 9.11 -8.36
CA PHE A 113 0.27 8.15 -7.27
C PHE A 113 -0.85 8.58 -6.29
N PRO A 114 -2.11 8.67 -6.75
CA PRO A 114 -3.23 9.22 -5.96
C PRO A 114 -3.60 8.38 -4.73
N ARG A 115 -3.13 7.12 -4.64
CA ARG A 115 -3.31 6.25 -3.47
C ARG A 115 -2.34 6.55 -2.32
N THR A 116 -1.24 7.25 -2.63
CA THR A 116 -0.18 7.59 -1.68
C THR A 116 -0.20 9.09 -1.39
N PHE A 117 -0.24 9.91 -2.44
CA PHE A 117 -0.38 11.35 -2.34
C PHE A 117 -1.83 11.73 -2.63
N ASP A 118 -2.56 12.09 -1.58
CA ASP A 118 -3.93 12.54 -1.76
C ASP A 118 -3.99 13.92 -2.45
N LYS A 119 -5.20 14.33 -2.85
CA LYS A 119 -5.39 15.60 -3.57
C LYS A 119 -4.91 16.80 -2.75
N LEU A 120 -5.07 16.76 -1.43
CA LEU A 120 -4.65 17.83 -0.52
C LEU A 120 -3.12 17.96 -0.51
N TYR A 121 -2.41 16.84 -0.38
CA TYR A 121 -0.95 16.77 -0.43
C TYR A 121 -0.41 17.37 -1.73
N CYS A 122 -0.91 16.92 -2.88
CA CYS A 122 -0.48 17.46 -4.18
C CYS A 122 -0.78 18.96 -4.29
N THR A 123 -1.95 19.41 -3.85
CA THR A 123 -2.35 20.83 -3.96
C THR A 123 -1.46 21.74 -3.10
N LEU A 124 -1.11 21.30 -1.89
CA LEU A 124 -0.19 22.02 -1.02
C LEU A 124 1.21 22.10 -1.65
N VAL A 125 1.72 20.97 -2.17
CA VAL A 125 3.00 20.93 -2.88
C VAL A 125 3.00 21.88 -4.09
N MET A 126 1.92 21.91 -4.88
CA MET A 126 1.79 22.84 -6.00
C MET A 126 1.87 24.31 -5.54
N ALA A 127 1.21 24.64 -4.42
CA ALA A 127 1.27 25.98 -3.86
C ALA A 127 2.70 26.34 -3.43
N GLY A 128 3.40 25.43 -2.73
CA GLY A 128 4.78 25.63 -2.30
C GLY A 128 5.78 25.74 -3.44
N GLU A 129 5.61 24.94 -4.49
CA GLU A 129 6.46 24.99 -5.69
C GLU A 129 6.26 26.31 -6.44
N LYS A 130 5.03 26.79 -6.58
CA LYS A 130 4.71 28.06 -7.24
C LYS A 130 5.17 29.28 -6.47
N THR A 131 5.11 29.25 -5.15
CA THR A 131 5.54 30.36 -4.29
C THR A 131 7.02 30.31 -3.95
N GLY A 132 7.74 29.24 -4.33
CA GLY A 132 9.13 29.02 -3.95
C GLY A 132 9.34 28.61 -2.48
N HIS A 133 8.26 28.36 -1.73
CA HIS A 133 8.30 27.97 -0.31
C HIS A 133 8.04 26.45 -0.15
N LEU A 134 8.58 25.64 -1.06
CA LEU A 134 8.36 24.19 -1.08
C LEU A 134 8.83 23.52 0.21
N GLY A 135 9.97 23.96 0.76
CA GLY A 135 10.54 23.43 2.00
C GLY A 135 9.61 23.59 3.20
N ASP A 136 9.03 24.77 3.41
CA ASP A 136 8.08 25.04 4.49
C ASP A 136 6.80 24.21 4.36
N VAL A 137 6.30 24.05 3.14
CA VAL A 137 5.12 23.23 2.87
C VAL A 137 5.39 21.75 3.15
N LEU A 138 6.54 21.23 2.71
CA LEU A 138 6.95 19.85 2.99
C LEU A 138 7.14 19.61 4.49
N GLU A 139 7.64 20.60 5.23
CA GLU A 139 7.78 20.53 6.68
C GLU A 139 6.41 20.41 7.36
N LYS A 140 5.44 21.23 6.95
CA LYS A 140 4.06 21.12 7.46
C LYS A 140 3.39 19.81 7.08
N LEU A 141 3.64 19.30 5.87
CA LEU A 141 3.17 17.99 5.45
C LEU A 141 3.81 16.85 6.25
N ALA A 142 5.10 16.98 6.61
CA ALA A 142 5.79 16.01 7.46
C ALA A 142 5.20 15.99 8.88
N GLU A 143 5.03 17.16 9.51
CA GLU A 143 4.39 17.30 10.82
C GLU A 143 2.98 16.68 10.82
N TYR A 144 2.20 16.95 9.78
CA TYR A 144 0.85 16.43 9.62
C TYR A 144 0.83 14.89 9.49
N ASN A 145 1.69 14.32 8.65
CA ASN A 145 1.80 12.87 8.48
C ASN A 145 2.27 12.17 9.75
N GLU A 146 3.21 12.77 10.48
CA GLU A 146 3.68 12.24 11.77
C GLU A 146 2.59 12.26 12.83
N GLN A 147 1.81 13.35 12.91
CA GLN A 147 0.68 13.44 13.84
C GLN A 147 -0.37 12.37 13.51
N ARG A 148 -0.71 12.17 12.22
CA ARG A 148 -1.61 11.09 11.78
C ARG A 148 -1.08 9.72 12.17
N GLN A 149 0.21 9.46 11.98
CA GLN A 149 0.83 8.20 12.37
C GLN A 149 0.80 7.99 13.89
N LYS A 150 1.12 9.03 14.68
CA LYS A 150 1.07 8.99 16.15
C LYS A 150 -0.34 8.69 16.66
N MET A 151 -1.37 9.33 16.10
CA MET A 151 -2.76 9.05 16.46
C MET A 151 -3.14 7.60 16.14
N LYS A 152 -2.82 7.13 14.93
CA LYS A 152 -3.11 5.75 14.52
C LYS A 152 -2.40 4.75 15.44
N SER A 153 -1.12 4.98 15.75
CA SER A 153 -0.34 4.13 16.64
C SER A 153 -0.94 4.09 18.06
N LYS A 154 -1.35 5.23 18.60
CA LYS A 154 -2.01 5.32 19.92
C LYS A 154 -3.32 4.52 19.95
N LEU A 155 -4.14 4.64 18.90
CA LEU A 155 -5.38 3.90 18.78
C LEU A 155 -5.13 2.38 18.68
N THR A 156 -4.18 1.96 17.83
CA THR A 156 -3.81 0.55 17.71
C THR A 156 -3.31 0.00 19.04
N GLN A 157 -2.46 0.74 19.76
CA GLN A 157 -1.91 0.31 21.03
C GLN A 157 -2.97 0.22 22.13
N ALA A 158 -3.92 1.15 22.18
CA ALA A 158 -5.04 1.12 23.12
C ALA A 158 -5.98 -0.07 22.90
N MET A 159 -6.12 -0.55 21.67
CA MET A 159 -6.96 -1.71 21.32
C MET A 159 -6.32 -3.06 21.70
N VAL A 160 -5.01 -3.12 21.93
CA VAL A 160 -4.33 -4.38 22.27
C VAL A 160 -4.87 -4.97 23.56
N TYR A 161 -5.01 -4.17 24.62
CA TYR A 161 -5.44 -4.66 25.93
C TYR A 161 -6.88 -5.25 25.91
N PRO A 162 -7.90 -4.53 25.41
CA PRO A 162 -9.27 -5.07 25.27
C PRO A 162 -9.32 -6.37 24.46
N ILE A 163 -8.56 -6.45 23.36
CA ILE A 163 -8.51 -7.65 22.52
C ILE A 163 -7.89 -8.82 23.28
N THR A 164 -6.75 -8.62 23.96
CA THR A 164 -6.10 -9.69 24.73
C THR A 164 -7.01 -10.23 25.83
N LEU A 165 -7.70 -9.36 26.56
CA LEU A 165 -8.61 -9.76 27.63
C LEU A 165 -9.81 -10.54 27.07
N THR A 166 -10.38 -10.07 25.96
CA THR A 166 -11.53 -10.70 25.30
C THR A 166 -11.16 -12.09 24.76
N VAL A 167 -9.99 -12.25 24.15
CA VAL A 167 -9.51 -13.55 23.66
C VAL A 167 -9.34 -14.54 24.82
N VAL A 168 -8.74 -14.11 25.93
CA VAL A 168 -8.58 -14.96 27.13
C VAL A 168 -9.94 -15.35 27.70
N ALA A 169 -10.88 -14.41 27.83
CA ALA A 169 -12.22 -14.68 28.34
C ALA A 169 -12.98 -15.70 27.46
N VAL A 170 -12.95 -15.51 26.13
CA VAL A 170 -13.57 -16.44 25.18
C VAL A 170 -12.92 -17.82 25.24
N ALA A 171 -11.59 -17.90 25.38
CA ALA A 171 -10.88 -19.16 25.52
C ALA A 171 -11.25 -19.92 26.80
N VAL A 172 -11.40 -19.23 27.94
CA VAL A 172 -11.83 -19.85 29.19
C VAL A 172 -13.27 -20.36 29.08
N ILE A 173 -14.18 -19.55 28.54
CA ILE A 173 -15.58 -19.95 28.33
C ILE A 173 -15.67 -21.15 27.39
N SER A 174 -14.92 -21.17 26.29
CA SER A 174 -14.96 -22.30 25.35
C SER A 174 -14.47 -23.60 26.00
N ILE A 175 -13.41 -23.56 26.80
CA ILE A 175 -12.92 -24.72 27.54
C ILE A 175 -13.99 -25.23 28.52
N LEU A 176 -14.63 -24.33 29.28
CA LEU A 176 -15.71 -24.71 30.20
C LEU A 176 -16.87 -25.37 29.47
N LEU A 177 -17.30 -24.81 28.33
CA LEU A 177 -18.42 -25.35 27.57
C LEU A 177 -18.09 -26.70 26.91
N VAL A 178 -16.87 -26.91 26.40
CA VAL A 178 -16.47 -28.19 25.77
C VAL A 178 -16.22 -29.28 26.82
N ALA A 179 -15.63 -28.95 27.97
CA ALA A 179 -15.23 -29.97 28.96
C ALA A 179 -16.29 -30.21 30.05
N VAL A 180 -16.96 -29.16 30.56
CA VAL A 180 -17.80 -29.25 31.77
C VAL A 180 -19.27 -29.52 31.43
N VAL A 181 -19.82 -28.83 30.43
CA VAL A 181 -21.23 -28.98 30.04
C VAL A 181 -21.62 -30.43 29.68
N PRO A 182 -20.85 -31.21 28.89
CA PRO A 182 -21.25 -32.59 28.59
C PRO A 182 -21.29 -33.48 29.83
N GLN A 183 -20.37 -33.31 30.78
CA GLN A 183 -20.37 -34.08 32.03
C GLN A 183 -21.64 -33.82 32.84
N VAL A 184 -22.09 -32.56 32.89
CA VAL A 184 -23.34 -32.19 33.57
C VAL A 184 -24.54 -32.83 32.87
N ILE A 185 -24.60 -32.80 31.53
CA ILE A 185 -25.68 -33.40 30.75
C ILE A 185 -25.73 -34.92 30.96
N GLU A 186 -24.59 -35.61 30.93
CA GLU A 186 -24.53 -37.05 31.19
C GLU A 186 -25.10 -37.41 32.55
N GLN A 187 -24.81 -36.63 33.60
CA GLN A 187 -25.40 -36.84 34.93
C GLN A 187 -26.93 -36.72 34.91
N PHE A 188 -27.49 -35.73 34.21
CA PHE A 188 -28.94 -35.56 34.09
C PHE A 188 -29.62 -36.70 33.32
N VAL A 189 -28.98 -37.24 32.28
CA VAL A 189 -29.50 -38.39 31.50
C VAL A 189 -29.57 -39.65 32.37
N HIS A 190 -28.57 -39.87 33.24
CA HIS A 190 -28.58 -40.99 34.18
C HIS A 190 -29.72 -40.91 35.21
N MET A 191 -30.15 -39.70 35.58
CA MET A 191 -31.28 -39.48 36.51
C MET A 191 -32.67 -39.59 35.85
N LYS A 192 -32.77 -39.93 34.55
CA LYS A 192 -34.02 -40.10 33.77
C LYS A 192 -34.99 -38.89 33.84
N GLN A 193 -34.52 -37.69 34.15
CA GLN A 193 -35.34 -36.48 34.09
C GLN A 193 -35.21 -35.80 32.72
N GLN A 194 -36.34 -35.33 32.19
CA GLN A 194 -36.37 -34.55 30.95
C GLN A 194 -35.66 -33.22 31.18
N LEU A 195 -34.73 -32.86 30.29
CA LEU A 195 -34.00 -31.60 30.36
C LEU A 195 -35.00 -30.42 30.35
N PRO A 196 -35.03 -29.59 31.42
CA PRO A 196 -35.88 -28.40 31.47
C PRO A 196 -35.58 -27.47 30.28
N ILE A 197 -36.59 -26.75 29.79
CA ILE A 197 -36.47 -25.85 28.63
C ILE A 197 -35.35 -24.81 28.84
N THR A 198 -35.13 -24.39 30.08
CA THR A 198 -34.04 -23.49 30.50
C THR A 198 -32.64 -24.05 30.24
N THR A 199 -32.43 -25.36 30.37
CA THR A 199 -31.14 -26.00 30.07
C THR A 199 -30.93 -26.11 28.56
N ARG A 200 -32.01 -26.32 27.79
CA ARG A 200 -31.95 -26.41 26.33
C ARG A 200 -31.65 -25.06 25.67
N THR A 201 -32.18 -23.96 26.21
CA THR A 201 -31.84 -22.61 25.75
C THR A 201 -30.40 -22.24 26.10
N LEU A 202 -29.90 -22.64 27.28
CA LEU A 202 -28.49 -22.46 27.64
C LEU A 202 -27.54 -23.18 26.66
N ILE A 203 -27.88 -24.42 26.27
CA ILE A 203 -27.09 -25.19 25.29
C ILE A 203 -27.14 -24.54 23.91
N ALA A 204 -28.31 -24.08 23.45
CA ALA A 204 -28.42 -23.38 22.17
C ALA A 204 -27.58 -22.08 22.13
N VAL A 205 -27.51 -21.35 23.25
CA VAL A 205 -26.66 -20.16 23.39
C VAL A 205 -25.18 -20.54 23.45
N SER A 206 -24.84 -21.63 24.13
CA SER A 206 -23.48 -22.20 24.17
C SER A 206 -22.98 -22.60 22.78
N ASP A 207 -23.78 -23.33 22.00
CA ASP A 207 -23.43 -23.78 20.66
C ASP A 207 -23.26 -22.60 19.70
N PHE A 208 -24.10 -21.58 19.82
CA PHE A 208 -23.95 -20.33 19.05
C PHE A 208 -22.64 -19.59 19.41
N LEU A 209 -22.30 -19.51 20.70
CA LEU A 209 -21.06 -18.89 21.19
C LEU A 209 -19.82 -19.70 20.84
N GLN A 210 -19.87 -21.03 20.81
CA GLN A 210 -18.76 -21.87 20.36
C GLN A 210 -18.55 -21.76 18.85
N ALA A 211 -19.64 -21.78 18.06
CA ALA A 211 -19.58 -21.65 16.62
C ALA A 211 -18.99 -20.30 16.20
N TYR A 212 -19.46 -19.18 16.77
CA TYR A 212 -18.94 -17.85 16.45
C TYR A 212 -17.67 -17.46 17.24
N GLY A 213 -17.42 -18.09 18.40
CA GLY A 213 -16.25 -17.80 19.24
C GLY A 213 -14.93 -18.15 18.58
N ILE A 214 -14.86 -19.25 17.81
CA ILE A 214 -13.67 -19.61 17.03
C ILE A 214 -13.46 -18.65 15.85
N TYR A 215 -14.53 -18.17 15.19
CA TYR A 215 -14.42 -17.15 14.15
C TYR A 215 -14.07 -15.77 14.70
N ILE A 216 -14.53 -15.40 15.90
CA ILE A 216 -14.18 -14.15 16.57
C ILE A 216 -12.75 -14.23 17.13
N ALA A 217 -12.34 -15.33 17.74
CA ALA A 217 -10.97 -15.52 18.23
C ALA A 217 -9.97 -15.65 17.07
N GLY A 218 -10.32 -16.38 16.01
CA GLY A 218 -9.56 -16.47 14.76
C GLY A 218 -9.49 -15.12 14.03
N GLY A 219 -10.62 -14.40 13.97
CA GLY A 219 -10.72 -13.04 13.44
C GLY A 219 -9.87 -12.05 14.23
N CYS A 220 -9.98 -12.04 15.56
CA CYS A 220 -9.22 -11.14 16.44
C CYS A 220 -7.71 -11.46 16.48
N SER A 221 -7.32 -12.73 16.42
CA SER A 221 -5.90 -13.11 16.33
C SER A 221 -5.31 -12.76 14.96
N ALA A 222 -6.06 -12.96 13.87
CA ALA A 222 -5.69 -12.50 12.53
C ALA A 222 -5.64 -10.97 12.43
N GLN A 223 -6.59 -10.26 13.05
CA GLN A 223 -6.65 -8.80 13.11
C GLN A 223 -5.45 -8.26 13.91
N SER A 224 -5.13 -8.86 15.05
CA SER A 224 -3.98 -8.50 15.88
C SER A 224 -2.66 -8.70 15.13
N TRP A 225 -2.52 -9.82 14.41
CA TRP A 225 -1.34 -10.09 13.58
C TRP A 225 -1.24 -9.15 12.37
N ALA A 226 -2.37 -8.81 11.73
CA ALA A 226 -2.43 -7.85 10.63
C ALA A 226 -2.11 -6.42 11.10
N LEU A 227 -2.58 -6.01 12.29
CA LEU A 227 -2.26 -4.73 12.92
C LEU A 227 -0.81 -4.64 13.38
N ARG A 228 -0.15 -5.78 13.63
CA ARG A 228 1.28 -5.85 13.96
C ARG A 228 2.20 -5.85 12.74
N ARG A 229 1.67 -6.11 11.54
CA ARG A 229 2.44 -6.32 10.32
C ARG A 229 2.27 -5.21 9.27
N GLY A 230 1.43 -4.20 9.51
CA GLY A 230 1.21 -3.05 8.61
C GLY A 230 1.34 -1.70 9.30
#